data_AF-A0A9P7A5A4-F1
#
_entry.id   AF-A0A9P7A5A4-F1
#
_cell.length_a   1.000
_cell.length_b   1.000
_cell.length_c   1.000
_cell.angle_alpha   90.00
_cell.angle_beta   90.00
_cell.angle_gamma   90.00
#
_symmetry.space_group_name_H-M   'P 1'
#
loop_
_entity.id
_entity.type
_entity.pdbx_description
1 polymer ?
#
loop_
_entity_poly.entity_id
_entity_poly.type
_entity_poly.pdbx_seq_one_letter_code
_entity_poly.pdbx_strand_id
1 'polypeptide(L)'
;MNIVTAAQITVQCPSLPGDIQSDQLPPIYAGQPINATLIFKTSFHWAEKEGKQRCYTMRYDVEERVKDWLLCGRKHGDFVATDGGSFAVPLTLIALHHSEITLPKVDVRPLPISTQASMGSTVPSADVCQVHEVEKVLILPRGGRSTYVVDLTVV
;
A
#
# COMPACT_ATOMS: atom_id res chain seq x y z
N MET A 1 -13.23 22.22 3.80
CA MET A 1 -13.57 20.95 3.11
C MET A 1 -12.48 19.94 3.43
N ASN A 2 -12.86 18.80 4.00
CA ASN A 2 -11.94 17.76 4.48
C ASN A 2 -12.12 16.50 3.62
N ILE A 3 -11.05 16.05 2.98
CA ILE A 3 -10.99 14.82 2.20
C ILE A 3 -10.36 13.74 3.07
N VAL A 4 -11.08 12.67 3.37
CA VAL A 4 -10.51 11.52 4.08
C VAL A 4 -10.09 10.48 3.06
N THR A 5 -8.82 10.05 3.13
CA THR A 5 -8.28 9.00 2.25
C THR A 5 -7.68 7.87 3.07
N ALA A 6 -8.17 6.65 2.83
CA ALA A 6 -7.57 5.43 3.35
C ALA A 6 -6.70 4.78 2.26
N ALA A 7 -5.42 4.59 2.54
CA ALA A 7 -4.49 3.87 1.66
C ALA A 7 -4.19 2.47 2.24
N GLN A 8 -4.24 1.43 1.40
CA GLN A 8 -4.02 0.05 1.81
C GLN A 8 -3.14 -0.66 0.77
N ILE A 9 -2.09 -1.35 1.23
CA ILE A 9 -1.29 -2.26 0.38
C ILE A 9 -1.75 -3.68 0.67
N THR A 10 -2.24 -4.36 -0.37
CA THR A 10 -2.63 -5.77 -0.30
C THR A 10 -1.62 -6.61 -1.07
N VAL A 11 -0.98 -7.57 -0.39
CA VAL A 11 -0.05 -8.52 -1.00
C VAL A 11 -0.84 -9.68 -1.63
N GLN A 12 -0.59 -9.97 -2.90
CA GLN A 12 -1.15 -11.11 -3.60
C GLN A 12 -0.17 -12.27 -3.55
N CYS A 13 -0.59 -13.34 -2.90
CA CYS A 13 0.15 -14.58 -2.89
C CYS A 13 -0.42 -15.54 -3.94
N PRO A 14 0.41 -16.16 -4.79
CA PRO A 14 -0.08 -17.21 -5.68
C PRO A 14 -0.53 -18.40 -4.83
N SER A 15 -1.83 -18.67 -4.80
CA SER A 15 -2.38 -19.89 -4.21
C SER A 15 -1.94 -21.08 -5.05
N LEU A 16 -1.18 -22.01 -4.47
CA LEU A 16 -0.90 -23.29 -5.11
C LEU A 16 -2.22 -24.07 -5.28
N PRO A 17 -2.49 -24.65 -6.46
CA PRO A 17 -3.68 -25.48 -6.65
C PRO A 17 -3.49 -26.80 -5.89
N GLY A 18 -3.99 -26.87 -4.64
CA GLY A 18 -3.98 -28.10 -3.86
C GLY A 18 -4.02 -27.96 -2.34
N ASP A 19 -3.74 -26.77 -1.77
CA ASP A 19 -3.69 -26.65 -0.31
C ASP A 19 -5.02 -26.25 0.32
N ILE A 20 -5.44 -27.12 1.23
CA ILE A 20 -6.56 -26.99 2.15
C ILE A 20 -6.30 -25.76 3.03
N GLN A 21 -7.35 -24.94 3.21
CA GLN A 21 -7.48 -23.83 4.15
C GLN A 21 -6.37 -23.77 5.22
N SER A 22 -5.30 -23.03 4.93
CA SER A 22 -4.54 -22.37 5.97
C SER A 22 -4.67 -20.89 5.73
N ASP A 23 -5.06 -20.15 6.76
CA ASP A 23 -5.19 -18.69 6.78
C ASP A 23 -3.80 -17.99 6.70
N GLN A 24 -2.80 -18.71 6.18
CA GLN A 24 -1.40 -18.32 6.16
C GLN A 24 -0.97 -18.05 4.72
N LEU A 25 -0.45 -16.84 4.51
CA LEU A 25 0.20 -16.48 3.26
C LEU A 25 1.35 -17.47 2.99
N PRO A 26 1.49 -18.00 1.76
CA PRO A 26 2.61 -18.86 1.41
C PRO A 26 3.93 -18.14 1.71
N PRO A 27 5.00 -18.90 2.02
CA PRO A 27 6.27 -18.34 2.42
C PRO A 27 6.81 -17.39 1.35
N ILE A 28 7.16 -16.18 1.79
CA ILE A 28 7.77 -15.15 0.95
C ILE A 28 9.27 -15.17 1.19
N TYR A 29 10.06 -15.16 0.12
CA TYR A 29 11.52 -15.24 0.20
C TYR A 29 12.20 -13.95 -0.25
N ALA A 30 13.36 -13.66 0.36
CA ALA A 30 14.18 -12.51 -0.06
C ALA A 30 14.60 -12.62 -1.54
N GLY A 31 14.53 -11.50 -2.27
CA GLY A 31 14.81 -11.43 -3.70
C GLY A 31 13.71 -11.99 -4.60
N GLN A 32 12.58 -12.43 -4.06
CA GLN A 32 11.40 -12.82 -4.85
C GLN A 32 10.52 -11.61 -5.17
N PRO A 33 10.08 -11.43 -6.43
CA PRO A 33 9.03 -10.48 -6.76
C PRO A 33 7.69 -10.90 -6.16
N ILE A 34 7.05 -9.96 -5.46
CA ILE A 34 5.76 -10.10 -4.83
C ILE A 34 4.80 -9.14 -5.53
N ASN A 35 3.69 -9.65 -6.03
CA ASN A 35 2.64 -8.80 -6.59
C ASN A 35 1.83 -8.18 -5.45
N ALA A 36 1.63 -6.87 -5.50
CA ALA A 36 0.83 -6.15 -4.54
C ALA A 36 -0.09 -5.14 -5.25
N THR A 37 -1.18 -4.78 -4.59
CA THR A 37 -2.10 -3.76 -5.08
C THR A 37 -2.21 -2.68 -4.02
N LEU A 38 -1.92 -1.44 -4.41
CA LEU A 38 -2.19 -0.26 -3.59
C LEU A 38 -3.60 0.24 -3.90
N ILE A 39 -4.44 0.30 -2.88
CA ILE A 39 -5.84 0.68 -2.98
C ILE A 39 -6.04 1.96 -2.16
N PHE A 40 -6.68 2.95 -2.77
CA PHE A 40 -7.10 4.19 -2.14
C PHE A 40 -8.61 4.22 -2.07
N LYS A 41 -9.16 4.46 -0.88
CA LYS A 41 -10.60 4.71 -0.67
C LYS A 41 -10.79 6.12 -0.18
N THR A 42 -11.65 6.89 -0.83
CA THR A 42 -11.85 8.33 -0.53
C THR A 42 -13.28 8.62 -0.10
N SER A 43 -13.43 9.52 0.87
CA SER A 43 -14.73 9.98 1.40
C SER A 43 -14.69 11.48 1.69
N PHE A 44 -15.78 12.18 1.36
CA PHE A 44 -15.91 13.64 1.55
C PHE A 44 -16.97 14.00 2.62
N HIS A 45 -17.51 13.02 3.34
CA HIS A 45 -18.68 13.18 4.21
C HIS A 45 -18.50 14.09 5.43
N TRP A 46 -17.28 14.51 5.76
CA TRP A 46 -16.98 15.23 7.01
C TRP A 46 -16.89 16.75 6.84
N ALA A 47 -17.27 17.28 5.67
CA ALA A 47 -17.35 18.73 5.43
C ALA A 47 -18.81 19.18 5.30
N GLU A 48 -19.18 20.22 6.07
CA GLU A 48 -20.48 20.88 5.93
C GLU A 48 -20.72 21.33 4.48
N LYS A 49 -21.97 21.13 4.06
CA LYS A 49 -22.57 21.42 2.75
C LYS A 49 -22.06 22.72 2.12
N GLU A 50 -20.98 22.73 1.33
CA GLU A 50 -20.72 23.89 0.46
C GLU A 50 -19.85 23.68 -0.80
N GLY A 51 -19.39 22.46 -1.08
CA GLY A 51 -18.59 22.21 -2.29
C GLY A 51 -19.40 21.65 -3.46
N LYS A 52 -19.66 22.43 -4.51
CA LYS A 52 -20.12 21.91 -5.83
C LYS A 52 -19.13 20.93 -6.49
N GLN A 53 -17.93 20.83 -5.95
CA GLN A 53 -16.81 20.09 -6.52
C GLN A 53 -16.89 18.61 -6.12
N ARG A 54 -17.29 17.79 -7.10
CA ARG A 54 -17.54 16.33 -6.95
C ARG A 54 -16.26 15.50 -6.97
N CYS A 55 -15.12 16.10 -7.33
CA CYS A 55 -13.87 15.39 -7.45
C CYS A 55 -12.65 16.29 -7.16
N TYR A 56 -11.58 15.67 -6.69
CA TYR A 56 -10.31 16.31 -6.35
C TYR A 56 -9.16 15.51 -6.94
N THR A 57 -8.16 16.20 -7.50
CA THR A 57 -6.93 15.52 -7.90
C THR A 57 -6.04 15.37 -6.67
N MET A 58 -5.68 14.13 -6.37
CA MET A 58 -4.79 13.74 -5.29
C MET A 58 -3.50 13.19 -5.90
N ARG A 59 -2.38 13.38 -5.22
CA ARG A 59 -1.09 12.79 -5.54
C ARG A 59 -0.73 11.77 -4.48
N TYR A 60 -0.24 10.62 -4.89
CA TYR A 60 0.33 9.62 -4.00
C TYR A 60 1.83 9.45 -4.26
N ASP A 61 2.54 9.08 -3.20
CA ASP A 61 3.95 8.70 -3.23
C ASP A 61 4.16 7.50 -2.29
N VAL A 62 4.77 6.43 -2.80
CA VAL A 62 5.10 5.23 -2.01
C VAL A 62 6.56 5.32 -1.57
N GLU A 63 6.76 5.32 -0.25
CA GLU A 63 8.08 5.44 0.38
C GLU A 63 9.01 4.31 -0.07
N GLU A 64 10.08 4.64 -0.76
CA GLU A 64 11.09 3.65 -1.15
C GLU A 64 12.11 3.43 -0.04
N ARG A 65 11.86 2.40 0.78
CA ARG A 65 12.83 1.92 1.76
C ARG A 65 13.85 1.01 1.11
N VAL A 66 14.84 1.58 0.41
CA VAL A 66 15.90 0.84 -0.31
C VAL A 66 16.73 -0.12 0.56
N LYS A 67 16.61 -0.08 1.89
CA LYS A 67 17.21 -1.09 2.79
C LYS A 67 16.39 -2.37 2.85
N ASP A 68 15.08 -2.23 2.78
CA ASP A 68 14.09 -3.26 3.08
C ASP A 68 13.44 -3.80 1.79
N TRP A 69 13.02 -2.88 0.92
CA TRP A 69 12.23 -3.14 -0.28
C TRP A 69 12.83 -2.47 -1.51
N LEU A 70 12.85 -3.22 -2.61
CA LEU A 70 12.90 -2.66 -3.95
C LEU A 70 11.48 -2.59 -4.50
N LEU A 71 11.04 -1.38 -4.84
CA LEU A 71 9.74 -1.12 -5.47
C LEU A 71 9.88 -1.14 -6.99
N CYS A 72 9.04 -1.89 -7.68
CA CYS A 72 8.89 -1.84 -9.12
C CYS A 72 7.47 -1.43 -9.50
N GLY A 73 7.33 -0.65 -10.59
CA GLY A 73 6.05 -0.07 -11.03
C GLY A 73 5.91 1.42 -10.73
N ARG A 74 4.65 1.90 -10.64
CA ARG A 74 4.33 3.33 -10.45
C ARG A 74 4.34 3.72 -8.97
N LYS A 75 5.51 4.12 -8.48
CA LYS A 75 5.73 4.56 -7.07
C LYS A 75 5.03 5.88 -6.73
N HIS A 76 4.87 6.75 -7.71
CA HIS A 76 4.15 8.01 -7.57
C HIS A 76 3.14 8.16 -8.70
N GLY A 77 2.10 8.94 -8.45
CA GLY A 77 1.11 9.26 -9.47
C GLY A 77 0.01 10.16 -8.95
N ASP A 78 -0.85 10.57 -9.87
CA ASP A 78 -2.01 11.39 -9.57
C ASP A 78 -3.28 10.56 -9.83
N PHE A 79 -4.29 10.76 -9.01
CA PHE A 79 -5.60 10.14 -9.18
C PHE A 79 -6.70 11.14 -8.86
N VAL A 80 -7.88 10.90 -9.40
CA VAL A 80 -9.06 11.72 -9.15
C VAL A 80 -9.86 11.06 -8.03
N ALA A 81 -9.84 11.64 -6.85
CA ALA A 81 -10.69 11.26 -5.74
C ALA A 81 -12.13 11.70 -6.01
N THR A 82 -13.08 10.79 -5.78
CA THR A 82 -14.52 11.05 -5.76
C THR A 82 -15.10 10.58 -4.43
N ASP A 83 -16.27 11.08 -4.06
CA ASP A 83 -16.93 10.63 -2.83
C ASP A 83 -17.31 9.14 -2.94
N GLY A 84 -16.91 8.32 -1.96
CA GLY A 84 -17.03 6.86 -2.00
C GLY A 84 -16.20 6.17 -3.08
N GLY A 85 -15.26 6.90 -3.71
CA GLY A 85 -14.42 6.39 -4.79
C GLY A 85 -13.37 5.38 -4.33
N SER A 86 -12.95 4.52 -5.25
CA SER A 86 -11.82 3.60 -5.09
C SER A 86 -10.88 3.70 -6.28
N PHE A 87 -9.58 3.76 -6.01
CA PHE A 87 -8.53 3.76 -7.03
C PHE A 87 -7.47 2.71 -6.68
N ALA A 88 -7.01 1.95 -7.67
CA ALA A 88 -6.06 0.86 -7.46
C ALA A 88 -4.87 0.96 -8.42
N VAL A 89 -3.68 0.69 -7.89
CA VAL A 89 -2.42 0.70 -8.65
C VAL A 89 -1.66 -0.60 -8.37
N PRO A 90 -1.28 -1.37 -9.41
CA PRO A 90 -0.42 -2.51 -9.23
C PRO A 90 1.00 -2.07 -8.87
N LEU A 91 1.59 -2.76 -7.90
CA LEU A 91 2.95 -2.59 -7.44
C LEU A 91 3.63 -3.95 -7.37
N THR A 92 4.94 -3.97 -7.54
CA THR A 92 5.75 -5.15 -7.28
C THR A 92 6.76 -4.82 -6.19
N LEU A 93 6.78 -5.66 -5.15
CA LEU A 93 7.67 -5.54 -4.01
C LEU A 93 8.72 -6.65 -4.08
N ILE A 94 9.99 -6.32 -3.92
CA ILE A 94 11.06 -7.30 -3.77
C ILE A 94 11.76 -7.03 -2.45
N ALA A 95 11.65 -7.96 -1.50
CA ALA A 95 12.36 -7.85 -0.23
C ALA A 95 13.86 -8.04 -0.44
N LEU A 96 14.68 -7.18 0.14
CA LEU A 96 16.13 -7.16 -0.08
C LEU A 96 16.92 -8.01 0.93
N HIS A 97 16.31 -8.32 2.07
CA HIS A 97 16.86 -9.23 3.07
C HIS A 97 15.75 -10.10 3.68
N HIS A 98 16.16 -11.09 4.46
CA HIS A 98 15.25 -11.90 5.26
C HIS A 98 15.09 -11.25 6.64
N SER A 99 13.85 -11.07 7.08
CA SER A 99 13.44 -10.64 8.43
C SER A 99 11.92 -10.40 8.40
N GLU A 100 11.34 -10.01 9.52
CA GLU A 100 10.07 -9.29 9.49
C GLU A 100 10.30 -7.88 8.93
N ILE A 101 9.65 -7.55 7.81
CA ILE A 101 9.80 -6.25 7.15
C ILE A 101 8.44 -5.54 7.10
N THR A 102 8.40 -4.28 7.54
CA THR A 102 7.19 -3.47 7.46
C THR A 102 6.88 -3.09 6.02
N LEU A 103 5.60 -3.05 5.63
CA LEU A 103 5.21 -2.58 4.30
C LEU A 103 5.63 -1.11 4.08
N PRO A 104 5.90 -0.69 2.83
CA PRO A 104 6.17 0.70 2.50
C PRO A 104 5.06 1.65 2.96
N LYS A 105 5.43 2.83 3.45
CA LYS A 105 4.44 3.87 3.75
C LYS A 105 3.92 4.50 2.46
N VAL A 106 2.70 4.97 2.49
CA VAL A 106 2.08 5.68 1.37
C VAL A 106 1.69 7.07 1.84
N ASP A 107 2.31 8.08 1.24
CA ASP A 107 1.91 9.47 1.41
C ASP A 107 0.85 9.83 0.36
N VAL A 108 -0.19 10.54 0.78
CA VAL A 108 -1.22 11.04 -0.12
C VAL A 108 -1.46 12.51 0.20
N ARG A 109 -1.54 13.35 -0.82
CA ARG A 109 -1.79 14.78 -0.65
C ARG A 109 -2.68 15.33 -1.74
N PRO A 110 -3.59 16.26 -1.42
CA PRO A 110 -4.39 16.93 -2.41
C PRO A 110 -3.53 17.88 -3.25
N LEU A 111 -3.85 17.98 -4.54
CA LEU A 111 -3.28 18.99 -5.41
C LEU A 111 -4.12 20.27 -5.38
N PRO A 112 -3.49 21.44 -5.61
CA PRO A 112 -4.18 22.72 -5.59
C PRO A 112 -5.22 22.81 -6.72
N ILE A 113 -6.39 23.38 -6.42
CA ILE A 113 -7.44 23.59 -7.42
C ILE A 113 -7.19 24.93 -8.09
N SER A 114 -7.01 24.94 -9.42
CA SER A 114 -6.98 26.17 -10.20
C SER A 114 -8.42 26.60 -10.50
N THR A 115 -9.01 27.45 -9.66
CA THR A 115 -10.28 28.10 -9.98
C THR A 115 -10.01 29.23 -10.99
N GLN A 116 -10.62 29.17 -12.17
CA GLN A 116 -10.39 30.08 -13.31
C GLN A 116 -10.72 31.58 -13.06
N ALA A 117 -11.01 32.02 -11.84
CA ALA A 117 -11.51 33.38 -11.61
C ALA A 117 -10.98 34.10 -10.35
N SER A 118 -10.00 33.56 -9.62
CA SER A 118 -9.42 34.29 -8.47
C SER A 118 -7.94 33.98 -8.32
N MET A 119 -7.16 35.02 -7.99
CA MET A 119 -5.70 35.01 -7.75
C MET A 119 -5.33 34.26 -6.45
N GLY A 120 -5.84 33.04 -6.25
CA GLY A 120 -5.58 32.24 -5.07
C GLY A 120 -5.84 30.77 -5.34
N SER A 121 -4.78 29.97 -5.39
CA SER A 121 -4.91 28.51 -5.43
C SER A 121 -5.26 28.01 -4.03
N THR A 122 -6.42 27.38 -3.88
CA THR A 122 -6.84 26.79 -2.61
C THR A 122 -6.51 25.31 -2.60
N VAL A 123 -5.79 24.86 -1.56
CA VAL A 123 -5.51 23.45 -1.31
C VAL A 123 -6.58 22.95 -0.34
N PRO A 124 -7.35 21.90 -0.67
CA PRO A 124 -8.32 21.35 0.27
C PRO A 124 -7.58 20.69 1.44
N SER A 125 -8.20 20.68 2.62
CA SER A 125 -7.69 19.93 3.76
C SER A 125 -7.91 18.44 3.50
N ALA A 126 -6.92 17.60 3.82
CA ALA A 126 -7.03 16.16 3.65
C ALA A 126 -6.41 15.42 4.82
N ASP A 127 -7.13 14.43 5.32
CA ASP A 127 -6.68 13.49 6.34
C ASP A 127 -6.41 12.14 5.66
N VAL A 128 -5.19 11.62 5.86
CA VAL A 128 -4.75 10.38 5.24
C VAL A 128 -4.42 9.37 6.31
N CYS A 129 -5.06 8.21 6.24
CA CYS A 129 -4.75 7.08 7.09
C CYS A 129 -4.29 5.90 6.23
N GLN A 130 -3.22 5.24 6.67
CA GLN A 130 -2.80 3.99 6.06
C GLN A 130 -3.42 2.84 6.84
N VAL A 131 -4.40 2.17 6.24
CA VAL A 131 -5.12 1.06 6.85
C VAL A 131 -4.34 -0.21 6.48
N HIS A 132 -3.56 -0.71 7.43
CA HIS A 132 -2.80 -1.95 7.27
C HIS A 132 -3.60 -3.10 7.85
N GLU A 133 -4.02 -4.07 7.03
CA GLU A 133 -4.45 -5.38 7.53
C GLU A 133 -3.25 -6.24 7.94
N VAL A 134 -2.06 -5.96 7.39
CA VAL A 134 -0.77 -6.58 7.73
C VAL A 134 0.30 -5.48 7.80
N GLU A 135 0.84 -5.20 8.98
CA GLU A 135 1.86 -4.16 9.18
C GLU A 135 3.27 -4.67 8.87
N LYS A 136 3.51 -5.97 9.06
CA LYS A 136 4.81 -6.65 8.86
C LYS A 136 4.65 -7.94 8.08
N VAL A 137 5.58 -8.18 7.15
CA VAL A 137 5.65 -9.38 6.34
C VAL A 137 6.91 -10.17 6.74
N LEU A 138 6.75 -11.45 7.10
CA LEU A 138 7.88 -12.33 7.37
C LEU A 138 8.52 -12.77 6.05
N ILE A 139 9.78 -12.38 5.86
CA ILE A 139 10.58 -12.73 4.69
C ILE A 139 11.60 -13.79 5.10
N LEU A 140 11.51 -14.94 4.46
CA LEU A 140 12.40 -16.07 4.67
C LEU A 140 13.68 -15.93 3.84
N PRO A 141 14.82 -16.46 4.31
CA PRO A 141 16.02 -16.52 3.49
C PRO A 141 15.78 -17.44 2.28
N ARG A 142 16.24 -17.03 1.10
CA ARG A 142 16.37 -17.96 -0.03
C ARG A 142 17.46 -18.97 0.32
N GLY A 143 17.04 -20.15 0.77
CA GLY A 143 17.93 -21.24 1.09
C GLY A 143 18.60 -21.80 -0.17
N GLY A 144 19.86 -21.43 -0.40
CA GLY A 144 20.82 -22.38 -0.91
C GLY A 144 21.25 -23.28 0.25
N ARG A 145 20.56 -24.41 0.43
CA ARG A 145 20.65 -25.43 1.51
C ARG A 145 19.69 -25.19 2.68
N SER A 146 18.83 -26.20 2.85
CA SER A 146 17.88 -26.36 3.95
C SER A 146 18.62 -26.66 5.24
N THR A 147 18.43 -25.84 6.27
CA THR A 147 18.74 -26.20 7.65
C THR A 147 17.43 -26.57 8.34
N TYR A 148 17.25 -27.86 8.60
CA TYR A 148 16.24 -28.35 9.52
C TYR A 148 16.82 -28.39 10.92
N VAL A 149 16.08 -27.91 11.90
CA VAL A 149 16.36 -28.16 13.32
C VAL A 149 15.59 -29.41 13.70
N VAL A 150 16.30 -30.46 14.12
CA VAL A 150 15.72 -31.69 14.66
C VAL A 150 16.01 -31.68 16.16
N ASP A 151 14.98 -31.53 16.99
CA ASP A 151 15.10 -31.80 18.42
C ASP A 151 15.13 -33.32 18.61
N LEU A 152 16.29 -33.83 19.02
CA LEU A 152 16.45 -35.21 19.46
C LEU A 152 16.27 -35.28 20.96
N THR A 153 15.07 -35.67 21.39
CA THR A 153 14.84 -36.10 22.78
C THR A 153 15.49 -37.46 22.97
N VAL A 154 16.56 -37.52 23.76
CA VAL A 154 17.15 -38.78 24.22
C VAL A 154 16.23 -39.32 25.33
N VAL A 155 15.70 -40.53 25.12
CA VAL A 155 14.89 -41.29 26.09
C VAL A 155 15.78 -41.90 27.16
#